data_AF-A0A6A5BJA6-F1
#
_entry.id   AF-A0A6A5BJA6-F1
#
_cell.length_a   1.000
_cell.length_b   1.000
_cell.length_c   1.000
_cell.angle_alpha   90.00
_cell.angle_beta   90.00
_cell.angle_gamma   90.00
#
_symmetry.space_group_name_H-M   'P 1'
#
loop_
_entity.id
_entity.type
_entity.pdbx_description
1 polymer ?
#
loop_
_entity_poly.entity_id
_entity_poly.type
_entity_poly.pdbx_seq_one_letter_code
_entity_poly.pdbx_strand_id
1 'polypeptide(L)'
;MSTSQDSKKVEESTSAIDLYIHPLIIINISDHYTRKKYQLKQGSTPVDTSLDSKVLGILFGTQDGRRVEVRTSFELIFTVDKSGVVNIDHTYLQEKIEQYKQVFKNYDVLGWYSTGTEIRPEYKQIHEEIARYNESPLMILVGVAFGSVQKELPLYVYESNINASSGTVSWATLNYKIETEESERIVVDQVNRMDKRDGSSSSLVPQYITLSNAVNMLIERVEVLINYLEQVKQGKIEPDHKKLREISSLSHRLPAVVSDKFNSDYVNDVNESLIITYLATMTKGVNQFNNVVDKYMSLSAGKKRMY
;
A
#
# COMPACT_ATOMS: atom_id res chain seq x y z
N MET A 1 -24.36 -35.15 21.36
CA MET A 1 -23.10 -35.00 20.61
C MET A 1 -23.42 -34.37 19.27
N SER A 2 -23.24 -33.07 19.17
CA SER A 2 -23.24 -32.33 17.91
C SER A 2 -22.46 -31.05 18.16
N THR A 3 -21.16 -31.11 17.87
CA THR A 3 -20.19 -30.03 17.94
C THR A 3 -20.48 -29.05 16.80
N SER A 4 -21.06 -27.90 17.12
CA SER A 4 -21.14 -26.76 16.22
C SER A 4 -19.74 -26.18 16.03
N GLN A 5 -19.28 -26.14 14.77
CA GLN A 5 -18.07 -25.43 14.38
C GLN A 5 -18.32 -23.92 14.47
N ASP A 6 -17.76 -23.28 15.50
CA ASP A 6 -17.69 -21.82 15.60
C ASP A 6 -16.84 -21.26 14.46
N SER A 7 -17.52 -20.78 13.42
CA SER A 7 -16.94 -19.96 12.37
C SER A 7 -16.64 -18.59 12.98
N LYS A 8 -15.37 -18.34 13.36
CA LYS A 8 -14.94 -17.06 13.93
C LYS A 8 -15.26 -15.93 12.96
N LYS A 9 -16.25 -15.13 13.33
CA LYS A 9 -16.70 -13.94 12.61
C LYS A 9 -15.59 -12.88 12.72
N VAL A 10 -14.95 -12.58 11.61
CA VAL A 10 -14.12 -11.37 11.49
C VAL A 10 -15.09 -10.21 11.34
N GLU A 11 -15.13 -9.33 12.33
CA GLU A 11 -16.04 -8.17 12.31
C GLU A 11 -15.35 -6.99 11.61
N GLU A 12 -16.12 -6.15 10.93
CA GLU A 12 -15.59 -4.88 10.42
C GLU A 12 -15.34 -3.94 11.60
N SER A 13 -14.16 -3.30 11.62
CA SER A 13 -13.80 -2.35 12.65
C SER A 13 -14.83 -1.23 12.77
N THR A 14 -15.18 -0.88 14.01
CA THR A 14 -16.00 0.32 14.33
C THR A 14 -15.13 1.54 14.67
N SER A 15 -13.81 1.36 14.74
CA SER A 15 -12.84 2.40 15.03
C SER A 15 -12.62 3.26 13.79
N ALA A 16 -12.89 4.57 13.89
CA ALA A 16 -12.63 5.53 12.83
C ALA A 16 -11.14 5.91 12.75
N ILE A 17 -10.26 4.92 12.57
CA ILE A 17 -8.81 5.12 12.37
C ILE A 17 -8.54 5.24 10.87
N ASP A 18 -7.85 6.31 10.47
CA ASP A 18 -7.34 6.46 9.12
C ASP A 18 -5.92 5.90 9.04
N LEU A 19 -5.80 4.66 8.55
CA LEU A 19 -4.54 3.96 8.44
C LEU A 19 -3.87 4.20 7.07
N TYR A 20 -2.63 4.66 7.12
CA TYR A 20 -1.76 4.86 5.97
C TYR A 20 -0.53 3.97 6.08
N ILE A 21 -0.23 3.23 5.01
CA ILE A 21 0.90 2.30 4.96
C ILE A 21 1.85 2.75 3.85
N HIS A 22 3.10 2.96 4.22
CA HIS A 22 4.15 3.31 3.27
C HIS A 22 4.70 2.07 2.53
N PRO A 23 5.03 2.16 1.23
CA PRO A 23 5.53 1.03 0.45
C PRO A 23 6.80 0.39 1.01
N LEU A 24 7.64 1.17 1.70
CA LEU A 24 8.88 0.67 2.30
C LEU A 24 8.65 -0.54 3.22
N ILE A 25 7.52 -0.57 3.93
CA ILE A 25 7.18 -1.70 4.82
C ILE A 25 6.98 -2.98 4.02
N ILE A 26 6.25 -2.90 2.90
CA ILE A 26 5.98 -4.07 2.05
C ILE A 26 7.30 -4.63 1.50
N ILE A 27 8.21 -3.74 1.11
CA ILE A 27 9.56 -4.10 0.64
C ILE A 27 10.36 -4.76 1.77
N ASN A 28 10.37 -4.17 2.97
CA ASN A 28 11.09 -4.70 4.14
C ASN A 28 10.58 -6.08 4.57
N ILE A 29 9.25 -6.28 4.59
CA ILE A 29 8.64 -7.57 4.92
C ILE A 29 9.01 -8.62 3.86
N SER A 30 8.98 -8.24 2.58
CA SER A 30 9.32 -9.13 1.47
C SER A 30 10.80 -9.52 1.47
N ASP A 31 11.70 -8.57 1.76
CA ASP A 31 13.13 -8.84 1.95
C ASP A 31 13.36 -9.77 3.15
N HIS A 32 12.77 -9.45 4.31
CA HIS A 32 12.90 -10.27 5.52
C HIS A 32 12.43 -11.71 5.27
N TYR A 33 11.27 -11.89 4.64
CA TYR A 33 10.77 -13.21 4.26
C TYR A 33 11.73 -13.93 3.32
N THR A 34 12.26 -13.25 2.31
CA THR A 34 13.19 -13.83 1.34
C THR A 34 14.48 -14.28 2.01
N ARG A 35 15.09 -13.45 2.86
CA ARG A 35 16.30 -13.79 3.65
C ARG A 35 16.06 -15.01 4.53
N LYS A 36 14.95 -15.04 5.28
CA LYS A 36 14.59 -16.17 6.16
C LYS A 36 14.39 -17.45 5.36
N LYS A 37 13.69 -17.38 4.22
CA LYS A 37 13.48 -18.53 3.32
C LYS A 37 14.79 -19.10 2.79
N TYR A 38 15.77 -18.26 2.45
CA TYR A 38 17.09 -18.73 2.02
C TYR A 38 17.89 -19.38 3.16
N GLN A 39 17.81 -18.84 4.38
CA GLN A 39 18.44 -19.44 5.56
C GLN A 39 17.86 -20.83 5.85
N LEU A 40 16.53 -20.97 5.78
CA LEU A 40 15.84 -22.25 6.00
C LEU A 40 16.14 -23.27 4.91
N LYS A 41 16.31 -22.87 3.64
CA LYS A 41 16.68 -23.81 2.56
C LYS A 41 18.06 -24.45 2.75
N GLN A 42 18.95 -23.87 3.56
CA GLN A 42 20.24 -24.48 3.91
C GLN A 42 20.15 -25.45 5.10
N GLY A 43 19.04 -25.45 5.85
CA GLY A 43 18.75 -26.37 6.95
C GLY A 43 17.55 -27.25 6.63
N SER A 44 17.78 -28.52 6.36
CA SER A 44 16.81 -29.53 5.90
C SER A 44 15.48 -29.61 6.68
N THR A 45 14.51 -28.74 6.42
CA THR A 45 13.09 -29.00 6.71
C THR A 45 12.18 -28.28 5.70
N PRO A 46 11.21 -28.97 5.06
CA PRO A 46 10.20 -28.35 4.23
C PRO A 46 9.11 -27.79 5.15
N VAL A 47 9.00 -26.47 5.26
CA VAL A 47 8.11 -25.83 6.23
C VAL A 47 7.37 -24.69 5.57
N ASP A 48 6.23 -24.98 4.94
CA ASP A 48 5.26 -23.95 4.56
C ASP A 48 4.15 -23.78 5.63
N THR A 49 4.24 -24.48 6.77
CA THR A 49 3.14 -24.53 7.76
C THR A 49 3.54 -24.25 9.23
N SER A 50 4.82 -24.34 9.63
CA SER A 50 5.21 -24.01 11.02
C SER A 50 5.53 -22.52 11.19
N LEU A 51 5.42 -22.01 12.41
CA LEU A 51 5.73 -20.61 12.72
C LEU A 51 7.21 -20.27 12.46
N ASP A 52 8.10 -21.26 12.48
CA ASP A 52 9.54 -21.08 12.23
C ASP A 52 9.86 -20.63 10.80
N SER A 53 8.96 -20.89 9.85
CA SER A 53 9.10 -20.40 8.48
C SER A 53 8.47 -19.03 8.23
N LYS A 54 7.74 -18.51 9.21
CA LYS A 54 7.17 -17.18 9.17
C LYS A 54 8.17 -16.17 9.71
N VAL A 55 8.03 -14.94 9.23
CA VAL A 55 8.76 -13.81 9.78
C VAL A 55 7.85 -13.03 10.73
N LEU A 56 8.44 -12.49 11.78
CA LEU A 56 7.80 -11.58 12.71
C LEU A 56 8.63 -10.31 12.77
N GLY A 57 7.97 -9.18 12.90
CA GLY A 57 8.65 -7.91 13.09
C GLY A 57 7.73 -6.84 13.63
N ILE A 58 8.33 -5.72 14.01
CA ILE A 58 7.65 -4.59 14.64
C ILE A 58 7.44 -3.50 13.61
N LEU A 59 6.29 -2.86 13.70
CA LEU A 59 5.88 -1.73 12.89
C LEU A 59 6.12 -0.44 13.67
N PHE A 60 6.74 0.52 12.98
CA PHE A 60 7.12 1.81 13.54
C PHE A 60 6.57 2.93 12.66
N GLY A 61 6.12 4.01 13.30
CA GLY A 61 5.56 5.13 12.56
C GLY A 61 5.00 6.21 13.47
N THR A 62 4.14 7.05 12.91
CA THR A 62 3.60 8.22 13.60
C THR A 62 2.10 8.08 13.79
N GLN A 63 1.60 8.55 14.93
CA GLN A 63 0.18 8.67 15.17
C GLN A 63 -0.16 10.14 15.49
N ASP A 64 -0.98 10.75 14.64
CA ASP A 64 -1.51 12.10 14.84
C ASP A 64 -3.03 12.02 14.99
N GLY A 65 -3.49 11.95 16.24
CA GLY A 65 -4.89 11.71 16.58
C GLY A 65 -5.40 10.37 16.01
N ARG A 66 -6.25 10.45 14.98
CA ARG A 66 -6.85 9.30 14.29
C ARG A 66 -6.09 8.88 13.03
N ARG A 67 -5.12 9.68 12.59
CA ARG A 67 -4.27 9.38 11.45
C ARG A 67 -3.08 8.56 11.93
N VAL A 68 -3.01 7.30 11.51
CA VAL A 68 -1.92 6.39 11.84
C VAL A 68 -1.13 6.13 10.56
N GLU A 69 0.15 6.51 10.56
CA GLU A 69 1.05 6.29 9.42
C GLU A 69 2.12 5.28 9.80
N VAL A 70 2.04 4.09 9.21
CA VAL A 70 3.10 3.09 9.34
C VAL A 70 4.15 3.41 8.29
N ARG A 71 5.36 3.75 8.74
CA ARG A 71 6.44 4.24 7.87
C ARG A 71 7.58 3.26 7.71
N THR A 72 7.92 2.53 8.77
CA THR A 72 9.05 1.60 8.75
C THR A 72 8.77 0.39 9.61
N SER A 73 9.63 -0.61 9.48
CA SER A 73 9.51 -1.87 10.20
C SER A 73 10.88 -2.49 10.42
N PHE A 74 11.03 -3.27 11.48
CA PHE A 74 12.25 -4.05 11.73
C PHE A 74 11.93 -5.46 12.19
N GLU A 75 12.89 -6.37 11.97
CA GLU A 75 12.75 -7.79 12.31
C GLU A 75 12.77 -8.03 13.82
N LEU A 76 11.89 -8.91 14.29
CA LEU A 76 11.83 -9.35 15.67
C LEU A 76 12.55 -10.69 15.79
N ILE A 77 13.37 -10.83 16.84
CA ILE A 77 14.00 -12.11 17.18
C ILE A 77 13.07 -12.84 18.15
N PHE A 78 12.70 -14.06 17.78
CA PHE A 78 11.85 -14.94 18.57
C PHE A 78 12.33 -16.38 18.50
N THR A 79 12.03 -17.15 19.54
CA THR A 79 12.21 -18.59 19.57
C THR A 79 10.87 -19.27 19.81
N VAL A 80 10.68 -20.44 19.22
CA VAL A 80 9.48 -21.26 19.41
C VAL A 80 9.88 -22.45 20.26
N ASP A 81 9.28 -22.57 21.44
CA ASP A 81 9.51 -23.72 22.31
C ASP A 81 8.86 -24.98 21.72
N LYS A 82 9.30 -26.16 22.19
CA LYS A 82 8.72 -27.46 21.78
C LYS A 82 7.21 -27.58 22.05
N SER A 83 6.69 -26.74 22.95
CA SER A 83 5.27 -26.64 23.29
C SER A 83 4.48 -25.69 22.37
N GLY A 84 5.12 -25.06 21.38
CA GLY A 84 4.50 -24.12 20.45
C GLY A 84 4.35 -22.68 20.99
N VAL A 85 4.96 -22.40 22.15
CA VAL A 85 4.95 -21.08 22.79
C VAL A 85 6.00 -20.20 22.15
N VAL A 86 5.63 -18.95 21.83
CA VAL A 86 6.52 -17.98 21.18
C VAL A 86 7.18 -17.12 22.24
N ASN A 87 8.50 -17.20 22.35
CA ASN A 87 9.29 -16.39 23.27
C ASN A 87 9.97 -15.26 22.50
N ILE A 88 9.66 -14.03 22.88
CA ILE A 88 10.21 -12.82 22.25
C ILE A 88 11.40 -12.33 23.07
N ASP A 89 12.50 -11.97 22.40
CA ASP A 89 13.63 -11.32 23.08
C ASP A 89 13.30 -9.84 23.36
N HIS A 90 12.78 -9.58 24.56
CA HIS A 90 12.43 -8.24 25.01
C HIS A 90 13.63 -7.31 25.17
N THR A 91 14.82 -7.86 25.46
CA THR A 91 16.05 -7.07 25.61
C THR A 91 16.45 -6.51 24.24
N TYR A 92 16.53 -7.39 23.24
CA TYR A 92 16.80 -6.99 21.85
C TYR A 92 15.75 -6.00 21.34
N LEU A 93 14.48 -6.26 21.61
CA LEU A 93 13.39 -5.39 21.19
C LEU A 93 13.52 -3.99 21.80
N GLN A 94 13.79 -3.87 23.09
CA GLN A 94 13.93 -2.58 23.76
C GLN A 94 15.15 -1.80 23.25
N GLU A 95 16.30 -2.45 23.10
CA GLU A 95 17.50 -1.84 22.52
C GLU A 95 17.23 -1.33 21.09
N LYS A 96 16.50 -2.11 20.28
CA LYS A 96 16.13 -1.69 18.92
C LYS A 96 15.17 -0.52 18.91
N ILE A 97 14.14 -0.54 19.76
CA ILE A 97 13.23 0.59 19.90
C ILE A 97 14.01 1.87 20.25
N GLU A 98 14.95 1.79 21.18
CA GLU A 98 15.79 2.93 21.58
C GLU A 98 16.65 3.44 20.41
N GLN A 99 17.32 2.55 19.67
CA GLN A 99 18.10 2.91 18.47
C GLN A 99 17.23 3.60 17.41
N TYR A 100 16.02 3.10 17.16
CA TYR A 100 15.10 3.72 16.21
C TYR A 100 14.61 5.09 16.70
N LYS A 101 14.34 5.26 18.00
CA LYS A 101 13.96 6.55 18.59
C LYS A 101 15.10 7.59 18.56
N GLN A 102 16.36 7.16 18.55
CA GLN A 102 17.50 8.09 18.37
C GLN A 102 17.50 8.73 16.99
N VAL A 103 17.15 7.98 15.94
CA VAL A 103 17.10 8.46 14.55
C VAL A 103 15.75 9.12 14.25
N PHE A 104 14.65 8.51 14.68
CA PHE A 104 13.28 8.93 14.40
C PHE A 104 12.55 9.25 15.71
N LYS A 105 12.78 10.46 16.24
CA LYS A 105 12.27 10.89 17.56
C LYS A 105 10.74 10.93 17.68
N ASN A 106 10.05 11.11 16.55
CA ASN A 106 8.59 11.23 16.50
C ASN A 106 7.91 9.87 16.25
N TYR A 107 8.67 8.79 16.11
CA TYR A 107 8.11 7.49 15.79
C TYR A 107 7.94 6.65 17.05
N ASP A 108 6.83 5.93 17.10
CA ASP A 108 6.49 4.99 18.15
C ASP A 108 6.15 3.62 17.56
N VAL A 109 6.11 2.61 18.44
CA VAL A 109 5.66 1.26 18.09
C VAL A 109 4.18 1.33 17.77
N LEU A 110 3.78 1.01 16.54
CA LEU A 110 2.38 1.00 16.12
C LEU A 110 1.76 -0.40 16.12
N GLY A 111 2.59 -1.43 16.07
CA GLY A 111 2.10 -2.80 15.95
C GLY A 111 3.18 -3.76 15.48
N TRP A 112 2.74 -4.84 14.84
CA TRP A 112 3.62 -5.91 14.36
C TRP A 112 3.11 -6.53 13.08
N TYR A 113 4.00 -7.21 12.38
CA TYR A 113 3.68 -7.89 11.12
C TYR A 113 4.07 -9.37 11.15
N SER A 114 3.38 -10.15 10.33
CA SER A 114 3.76 -11.51 10.00
C SER A 114 3.47 -11.86 8.55
N THR A 115 4.07 -12.93 8.05
CA THR A 115 3.73 -13.49 6.74
C THR A 115 2.67 -14.57 6.87
N GLY A 116 1.62 -14.48 6.05
CA GLY A 116 0.50 -15.40 6.05
C GLY A 116 -0.79 -14.76 5.56
N THR A 117 -1.80 -15.59 5.28
CA THR A 117 -3.15 -15.16 4.86
C THR A 117 -4.18 -15.34 5.97
N GLU A 118 -3.92 -16.22 6.94
CA GLU A 118 -4.87 -16.59 8.00
C GLU A 118 -4.33 -16.26 9.39
N ILE A 119 -5.25 -15.86 10.28
CA ILE A 119 -4.97 -15.61 11.69
C ILE A 119 -4.82 -16.93 12.43
N ARG A 120 -3.72 -17.10 13.14
CA ARG A 120 -3.42 -18.31 13.91
C ARG A 120 -3.60 -18.06 15.41
N PRO A 121 -3.92 -19.09 16.23
CA PRO A 121 -4.09 -18.91 17.67
C PRO A 121 -2.83 -18.39 18.38
N GLU A 122 -1.64 -18.72 17.87
CA GLU A 122 -0.33 -18.28 18.40
C GLU A 122 -0.17 -16.74 18.31
N TYR A 123 -0.87 -16.09 17.36
CA TYR A 123 -0.83 -14.63 17.19
C TYR A 123 -1.44 -13.88 18.36
N LYS A 124 -2.36 -14.51 19.11
CA LYS A 124 -2.93 -13.89 20.32
C LYS A 124 -1.86 -13.68 21.38
N GLN A 125 -1.00 -14.68 21.60
CA GLN A 125 0.09 -14.59 22.58
C GLN A 125 1.10 -13.51 22.17
N ILE A 126 1.52 -13.50 20.90
CA ILE A 126 2.45 -12.49 20.37
C ILE A 126 1.86 -11.08 20.54
N HIS A 127 0.57 -10.92 20.26
CA HIS A 127 -0.09 -9.65 20.38
C HIS A 127 -0.17 -9.15 21.83
N GLU A 128 -0.42 -10.03 22.81
CA GLU A 128 -0.41 -9.68 24.24
C GLU A 128 0.98 -9.24 24.73
N GLU A 129 2.05 -9.87 24.22
CA GLU A 129 3.43 -9.47 24.54
C GLU A 129 3.77 -8.09 23.97
N ILE A 130 3.32 -7.79 22.76
CA ILE A 130 3.56 -6.50 22.10
C ILE A 130 2.65 -5.40 22.66
N ALA A 131 1.49 -5.76 23.21
CA ALA A 131 0.59 -4.83 23.89
C ALA A 131 1.21 -4.17 25.13
N ARG A 132 2.36 -4.66 25.62
CA ARG A 132 3.16 -4.00 26.67
C ARG A 132 3.83 -2.70 26.19
N TYR A 133 4.04 -2.56 24.88
CA TYR A 133 4.72 -1.41 24.27
C TYR A 133 3.74 -0.42 23.61
N ASN A 134 2.55 -0.87 23.24
CA ASN A 134 1.46 -0.04 22.71
C ASN A 134 0.13 -0.62 23.20
N GLU A 135 -0.76 0.23 23.72
CA GLU A 135 -2.07 -0.16 24.26
C GLU A 135 -3.00 -0.80 23.22
N SER A 136 -2.84 -0.45 21.94
CA SER A 136 -3.66 -0.97 20.83
C SER A 136 -2.79 -1.26 19.60
N PRO A 137 -1.97 -2.34 19.60
CA PRO A 137 -1.05 -2.62 18.52
C PRO A 137 -1.79 -3.15 17.29
N LEU A 138 -1.42 -2.65 16.10
CA LEU A 138 -1.94 -3.16 14.83
C LEU A 138 -1.27 -4.49 14.45
N MET A 139 -2.01 -5.39 13.80
CA MET A 139 -1.47 -6.61 13.21
C MET A 139 -1.57 -6.54 11.68
N ILE A 140 -0.43 -6.62 10.99
CA ILE A 140 -0.37 -6.67 9.52
C ILE A 140 0.04 -8.07 9.07
N LEU A 141 -0.78 -8.72 8.24
CA LEU A 141 -0.46 -9.97 7.58
C LEU A 141 -0.19 -9.74 6.09
N VAL A 142 0.98 -10.18 5.62
CA VAL A 142 1.34 -10.13 4.20
C VAL A 142 1.27 -11.53 3.62
N GLY A 143 0.38 -11.71 2.64
CA GLY A 143 0.24 -12.94 1.89
C GLY A 143 1.41 -13.11 0.92
N VAL A 144 2.12 -14.23 1.04
CA VAL A 144 3.29 -14.53 0.20
C VAL A 144 2.93 -15.61 -0.83
N ALA A 145 1.95 -15.32 -1.68
CA ALA A 145 1.58 -16.20 -2.78
C ALA A 145 2.40 -15.85 -4.03
N PHE A 146 3.42 -16.66 -4.34
CA PHE A 146 4.16 -16.53 -5.59
C PHE A 146 3.38 -17.24 -6.71
N GLY A 147 2.94 -16.50 -7.74
CA GLY A 147 2.50 -17.10 -9.01
C GLY A 147 1.05 -16.81 -9.44
N SER A 148 0.20 -16.25 -8.58
CA SER A 148 -1.09 -15.69 -9.01
C SER A 148 -0.99 -14.17 -9.06
N VAL A 149 -1.17 -13.57 -10.23
CA VAL A 149 -1.38 -12.13 -10.37
C VAL A 149 -2.72 -11.80 -9.69
N GLN A 150 -2.69 -11.57 -8.38
CA GLN A 150 -3.85 -11.07 -7.66
C GLN A 150 -4.00 -9.59 -8.05
N LYS A 151 -5.22 -9.19 -8.44
CA LYS A 151 -5.54 -7.79 -8.77
C LYS A 151 -5.37 -6.87 -7.54
N GLU A 152 -5.41 -7.43 -6.34
CA GLU A 152 -5.33 -6.70 -5.07
C GLU A 152 -4.04 -7.05 -4.33
N LEU A 153 -3.51 -6.07 -3.60
CA LEU A 153 -2.33 -6.23 -2.77
C LEU A 153 -2.65 -7.23 -1.64
N PRO A 154 -1.87 -8.31 -1.46
CA PRO A 154 -2.14 -9.33 -0.44
C PRO A 154 -1.72 -8.84 0.96
N LEU A 155 -2.35 -7.77 1.42
CA LEU A 155 -2.09 -7.09 2.68
C LEU A 155 -3.38 -7.04 3.49
N TYR A 156 -3.35 -7.67 4.66
CA TYR A 156 -4.49 -7.74 5.57
C TYR A 156 -4.13 -7.04 6.87
N VAL A 157 -4.95 -6.10 7.31
CA VAL A 157 -4.72 -5.36 8.56
C VAL A 157 -5.83 -5.63 9.55
N TYR A 158 -5.44 -5.91 10.78
CA TYR A 158 -6.34 -6.21 11.88
C TYR A 158 -6.04 -5.31 13.07
N GLU A 159 -7.12 -4.82 13.69
CA GLU A 159 -7.09 -4.26 15.04
C GLU A 159 -7.56 -5.30 16.06
N SER A 160 -7.13 -5.12 17.31
CA SER A 160 -7.61 -5.92 18.44
C SER A 160 -8.73 -5.20 19.15
N ASN A 161 -9.88 -5.88 19.28
CA ASN A 161 -10.97 -5.45 20.14
C ASN A 161 -11.02 -6.35 21.37
N ILE A 162 -10.78 -5.76 22.54
CA ILE A 162 -10.86 -6.45 23.82
C ILE A 162 -12.32 -6.40 24.29
N ASN A 163 -13.00 -7.54 24.26
CA ASN A 163 -14.35 -7.64 24.79
C ASN A 163 -14.31 -7.57 26.32
N ALA A 164 -14.84 -6.48 26.88
CA ALA A 164 -14.86 -6.23 28.34
C ALA A 164 -15.60 -7.31 29.14
N SER A 165 -16.48 -8.09 28.51
CA SER A 165 -17.29 -9.14 29.14
C SER A 165 -16.60 -10.51 29.21
N SER A 166 -15.65 -10.81 28.32
CA SER A 166 -14.99 -12.13 28.23
C SER A 166 -13.47 -12.07 28.34
N GLY A 167 -12.88 -10.87 28.36
CA GLY A 167 -11.43 -10.67 28.32
C GLY A 167 -10.76 -11.27 27.07
N THR A 168 -11.55 -11.61 26.04
CA THR A 168 -11.05 -12.29 24.85
C THR A 168 -10.79 -11.28 23.74
N VAL A 169 -9.57 -11.30 23.21
CA VAL A 169 -9.16 -10.53 22.04
C VAL A 169 -9.89 -11.05 20.81
N SER A 170 -10.69 -10.19 20.20
CA SER A 170 -11.31 -10.40 18.89
C SER A 170 -10.58 -9.55 17.84
N TRP A 171 -10.57 -10.03 16.60
CA TRP A 171 -9.89 -9.36 15.49
C TRP A 171 -10.90 -8.69 14.60
N ALA A 172 -10.72 -7.39 14.34
CA ALA A 172 -11.53 -6.67 13.38
C ALA A 172 -10.67 -6.20 12.20
N THR A 173 -11.22 -6.29 10.99
CA THR A 173 -10.50 -5.86 9.78
C THR A 173 -10.53 -4.34 9.65
N LEU A 174 -9.38 -3.76 9.32
CA LEU A 174 -9.22 -2.32 9.13
C LEU A 174 -8.92 -2.01 7.66
N ASN A 175 -9.58 -0.97 7.14
CA ASN A 175 -9.27 -0.42 5.83
C ASN A 175 -7.97 0.38 5.89
N TYR A 176 -7.13 0.28 4.86
CA TYR A 176 -5.88 1.01 4.76
C TYR A 176 -5.78 1.77 3.44
N LYS A 177 -4.95 2.81 3.41
CA LYS A 177 -4.52 3.52 2.21
C LYS A 177 -3.02 3.40 2.06
N ILE A 178 -2.54 3.31 0.83
CA ILE A 178 -1.10 3.41 0.56
C ILE A 178 -0.77 4.89 0.40
N GLU A 179 0.04 5.41 1.31
CA GLU A 179 0.58 6.77 1.24
C GLU A 179 2.03 6.68 0.75
N THR A 180 2.42 7.58 -0.14
CA THR A 180 3.79 7.63 -0.66
C THR A 180 4.37 9.01 -0.45
N GLU A 181 5.54 9.07 0.19
CA GLU A 181 6.34 10.31 0.16
C GLU A 181 6.85 10.56 -1.27
N GLU A 182 7.22 11.81 -1.59
CA GLU A 182 7.80 12.18 -2.89
C GLU A 182 9.00 11.29 -3.27
N SER A 183 9.89 11.07 -2.31
CA SER A 183 11.07 10.20 -2.45
C SER A 183 10.68 8.76 -2.77
N GLU A 184 9.73 8.18 -2.03
CA GLU A 184 9.21 6.84 -2.26
C GLU A 184 8.50 6.73 -3.60
N ARG A 185 7.68 7.73 -3.96
CA ARG A 185 6.94 7.76 -5.23
C ARG A 185 7.88 7.68 -6.42
N ILE A 186 8.97 8.44 -6.40
CA ILE A 186 9.98 8.42 -7.47
C ILE A 186 10.60 7.02 -7.59
N VAL A 187 10.95 6.40 -6.47
CA VAL A 187 11.55 5.05 -6.45
C VAL A 187 10.56 4.00 -6.94
N VAL A 188 9.32 4.02 -6.45
CA VAL A 188 8.27 3.08 -6.85
C VAL A 188 7.94 3.23 -8.35
N ASP A 189 7.85 4.46 -8.85
CA ASP A 189 7.65 4.73 -10.28
C ASP A 189 8.83 4.23 -11.12
N GLN A 190 10.07 4.43 -10.65
CA GLN A 190 11.25 3.91 -11.34
C GLN A 190 11.27 2.38 -11.36
N VAL A 191 10.96 1.71 -10.25
CA VAL A 191 10.87 0.23 -10.18
C VAL A 191 9.81 -0.29 -11.14
N ASN A 192 8.62 0.32 -11.17
CA ASN A 192 7.57 -0.05 -12.13
C ASN A 192 7.96 0.17 -13.60
N ARG A 193 8.85 1.12 -13.88
CA ARG A 193 9.40 1.36 -15.24
C ARG A 193 10.49 0.36 -15.62
N MET A 194 11.24 -0.19 -14.65
CA MET A 194 12.35 -1.11 -14.94
C MET A 194 11.89 -2.43 -15.59
N ASP A 195 10.66 -2.88 -15.33
CA ASP A 195 10.08 -4.06 -15.99
C ASP A 195 9.66 -3.79 -17.45
N LYS A 196 9.60 -2.51 -17.87
CA LYS A 196 9.21 -2.07 -19.21
C LYS A 196 10.36 -1.40 -19.96
N ARG A 197 11.56 -2.00 -19.93
CA ARG A 197 12.73 -1.54 -20.71
C ARG A 197 12.60 -1.84 -22.22
N ASP A 198 11.48 -1.42 -22.81
CA ASP A 198 11.49 -0.97 -24.20
C ASP A 198 11.65 0.56 -24.18
N GLY A 199 12.54 1.04 -25.05
CA GLY A 199 13.24 2.32 -24.94
C GLY A 199 12.41 3.58 -24.65
N SER A 200 13.04 4.51 -23.93
CA SER A 200 12.69 5.94 -23.85
C SER A 200 11.19 6.28 -23.78
N SER A 201 10.43 5.63 -22.89
CA SER A 201 9.05 6.07 -22.67
C SER A 201 9.05 7.41 -21.93
N SER A 202 8.51 8.43 -22.61
CA SER A 202 8.22 9.76 -22.06
C SER A 202 7.54 9.66 -20.69
N SER A 203 7.82 10.58 -19.76
CA SER A 203 7.17 10.67 -18.45
C SER A 203 5.63 10.74 -18.52
N LEU A 204 5.08 11.06 -19.69
CA LEU A 204 3.65 11.09 -20.00
C LEU A 204 3.03 9.70 -20.17
N VAL A 205 3.80 8.71 -20.62
CA VAL A 205 3.26 7.37 -20.91
C VAL A 205 2.75 6.67 -19.64
N PRO A 206 3.47 6.68 -18.50
CA PRO A 206 2.95 6.15 -17.24
C PRO A 206 1.70 6.89 -16.74
N GLN A 207 1.66 8.22 -16.86
CA GLN A 207 0.48 9.01 -16.47
C GLN A 207 -0.75 8.61 -17.31
N TYR A 208 -0.59 8.42 -18.62
CA TYR A 208 -1.66 7.96 -19.49
C TYR A 208 -2.12 6.54 -19.14
N ILE A 209 -1.18 5.64 -18.82
CA ILE A 209 -1.51 4.28 -18.36
C ILE A 209 -2.31 4.33 -17.05
N THR A 210 -1.90 5.15 -16.08
CA THR A 210 -2.62 5.32 -14.81
C THR A 210 -4.04 5.85 -15.04
N LEU A 211 -4.20 6.86 -15.91
CA LEU A 211 -5.52 7.40 -16.25
C LEU A 211 -6.39 6.34 -16.95
N SER A 212 -5.83 5.62 -17.92
CA SER A 212 -6.50 4.52 -18.63
C SER A 212 -6.96 3.43 -17.66
N ASN A 213 -6.09 3.03 -16.73
CA ASN A 213 -6.43 2.04 -15.70
C ASN A 213 -7.54 2.55 -14.77
N ALA A 214 -7.48 3.82 -14.35
CA ALA A 214 -8.52 4.42 -13.51
C ALA A 214 -9.88 4.46 -14.22
N VAL A 215 -9.90 4.80 -15.52
CA VAL A 215 -11.12 4.76 -16.35
C VAL A 215 -11.65 3.34 -16.47
N ASN A 216 -10.79 2.35 -16.75
CA ASN A 216 -11.19 0.95 -16.82
C ASN A 216 -11.75 0.44 -15.48
N MET A 217 -11.13 0.79 -14.35
CA MET A 217 -11.63 0.45 -13.02
C MET A 217 -13.01 1.08 -12.75
N LEU A 218 -13.23 2.32 -13.21
CA LEU A 218 -14.53 2.96 -13.08
C LEU A 218 -15.59 2.24 -13.93
N ILE A 219 -15.24 1.86 -15.17
CA ILE A 219 -16.13 1.07 -16.05
C ILE A 219 -16.48 -0.27 -15.41
N GLU A 220 -15.48 -1.03 -14.92
CA GLU A 220 -15.70 -2.31 -14.21
C GLU A 220 -16.66 -2.12 -13.02
N ARG A 221 -16.50 -1.05 -12.23
CA ARG A 221 -17.39 -0.76 -11.09
C ARG A 221 -18.81 -0.37 -11.51
N VAL A 222 -18.96 0.42 -12.57
CA VAL A 222 -20.27 0.80 -13.11
C VAL A 222 -20.99 -0.43 -13.67
N GLU A 223 -20.26 -1.32 -14.33
CA GLU A 223 -20.81 -2.58 -14.86
C GLU A 223 -21.36 -3.48 -13.75
N VAL A 224 -20.65 -3.59 -12.62
CA VAL A 224 -21.14 -4.31 -11.44
C VAL A 224 -22.47 -3.73 -10.92
N LEU A 225 -22.60 -2.40 -10.88
CA LEU A 225 -23.85 -1.74 -10.46
C LEU A 225 -25.00 -1.99 -11.44
N ILE A 226 -24.73 -1.95 -12.74
CA ILE A 226 -25.74 -2.24 -13.78
C ILE A 226 -26.21 -3.69 -13.67
N ASN A 227 -25.28 -4.63 -13.55
CA ASN A 227 -25.60 -6.05 -13.40
C ASN A 227 -26.42 -6.32 -12.12
N TYR A 228 -26.08 -5.66 -11.01
CA TYR A 228 -26.89 -5.73 -9.78
C TYR A 228 -28.34 -5.25 -10.02
N LEU A 229 -28.54 -4.12 -10.69
CA LEU A 229 -29.88 -3.61 -11.00
C LEU A 229 -30.67 -4.55 -11.94
N GLU A 230 -30.00 -5.17 -12.91
CA GLU A 230 -30.63 -6.16 -13.79
C GLU A 230 -31.07 -7.42 -13.02
N GLN A 231 -30.24 -7.92 -12.10
CA GLN A 231 -30.57 -9.08 -11.28
C GLN A 231 -31.74 -8.82 -10.31
N VAL A 232 -31.80 -7.62 -9.73
CA VAL A 232 -32.93 -7.17 -8.91
C VAL A 232 -34.21 -7.07 -9.75
N LYS A 233 -34.13 -6.52 -10.97
CA LYS A 233 -35.27 -6.44 -11.90
C LYS A 233 -35.77 -7.83 -12.32
N GLN A 234 -34.88 -8.80 -12.49
CA GLN A 234 -35.20 -10.20 -12.79
C GLN A 234 -35.73 -10.98 -11.58
N GLY A 235 -35.73 -10.41 -10.38
CA GLY A 235 -36.19 -11.06 -9.15
C GLY A 235 -35.24 -12.14 -8.61
N LYS A 236 -33.98 -12.16 -9.04
CA LYS A 236 -32.97 -13.13 -8.56
C LYS A 236 -32.38 -12.77 -7.19
N ILE A 237 -32.38 -11.49 -6.84
CA ILE A 237 -31.84 -10.94 -5.60
C ILE A 237 -32.91 -10.07 -4.95
N GLU A 238 -33.10 -10.20 -3.63
CA GLU A 238 -34.02 -9.33 -2.90
C GLU A 238 -33.56 -7.85 -2.94
N PRO A 239 -34.46 -6.91 -3.20
CA PRO A 239 -34.11 -5.49 -3.35
C PRO A 239 -33.70 -4.87 -2.01
N ASP A 240 -32.42 -4.47 -1.90
CA ASP A 240 -31.95 -3.64 -0.80
C ASP A 240 -32.26 -2.16 -1.10
N HIS A 241 -33.29 -1.64 -0.46
CA HIS A 241 -33.75 -0.25 -0.64
C HIS A 241 -32.71 0.81 -0.28
N LYS A 242 -31.73 0.50 0.59
CA LYS A 242 -30.66 1.45 0.94
C LYS A 242 -29.71 1.63 -0.25
N LYS A 243 -29.25 0.53 -0.84
CA LYS A 243 -28.36 0.55 -2.03
C LYS A 243 -29.04 1.19 -3.23
N LEU A 244 -30.32 0.88 -3.47
CA LEU A 244 -31.08 1.49 -4.56
C LEU A 244 -31.19 3.02 -4.42
N ARG A 245 -31.39 3.52 -3.19
CA ARG A 245 -31.43 4.96 -2.93
C ARG A 245 -30.07 5.62 -3.18
N GLU A 246 -28.98 4.98 -2.77
CA GLU A 246 -27.62 5.48 -3.02
C GLU A 246 -27.29 5.55 -4.51
N ILE A 247 -27.64 4.52 -5.28
CA ILE A 247 -27.45 4.48 -6.74
C ILE A 247 -28.29 5.57 -7.41
N SER A 248 -29.56 5.73 -7.02
CA SER A 248 -30.42 6.81 -7.54
C SER A 248 -29.80 8.17 -7.23
N SER A 249 -29.34 8.38 -6.01
CA SER A 249 -28.68 9.63 -5.61
C SER A 249 -27.41 9.90 -6.42
N LEU A 250 -26.64 8.86 -6.76
CA LEU A 250 -25.46 8.99 -7.62
C LEU A 250 -25.83 9.43 -9.04
N SER A 251 -26.86 8.83 -9.64
CA SER A 251 -27.33 9.20 -10.98
C SER A 251 -27.82 10.64 -11.05
N HIS A 252 -28.48 11.14 -9.99
CA HIS A 252 -28.98 12.52 -9.95
C HIS A 252 -27.89 13.56 -9.64
N ARG A 253 -26.72 13.14 -9.16
CA ARG A 253 -25.55 14.02 -8.97
C ARG A 253 -24.75 14.22 -10.25
N LEU A 254 -25.03 13.46 -11.30
CA LEU A 254 -24.36 13.61 -12.59
C LEU A 254 -25.16 14.58 -13.46
N PRO A 255 -24.52 15.56 -14.14
CA PRO A 255 -23.09 15.88 -14.11
C PRO A 255 -22.68 16.69 -12.87
N ALA A 256 -21.57 16.32 -12.23
CA ALA A 256 -21.17 16.81 -10.90
C ALA A 256 -20.89 18.32 -10.84
N VAL A 257 -20.44 18.94 -11.94
CA VAL A 257 -20.17 20.38 -12.02
C VAL A 257 -20.39 20.85 -13.47
N VAL A 258 -21.49 21.53 -13.72
CA VAL A 258 -21.71 22.33 -14.95
C VAL A 258 -22.15 23.70 -14.49
N SER A 259 -21.20 24.61 -14.33
CA SER A 259 -21.48 26.03 -14.08
C SER A 259 -20.67 26.89 -15.03
N ASP A 260 -21.23 28.03 -15.43
CA ASP A 260 -20.54 28.95 -16.36
C ASP A 260 -19.23 29.48 -15.76
N LYS A 261 -19.20 29.67 -14.43
CA LYS A 261 -17.98 30.04 -13.72
C LYS A 261 -16.91 28.96 -13.82
N PHE A 262 -17.27 27.70 -13.60
CA PHE A 262 -16.33 26.57 -13.76
C PHE A 262 -15.79 26.48 -15.19
N ASN A 263 -16.63 26.68 -16.21
CA ASN A 263 -16.17 26.66 -17.59
C ASN A 263 -15.19 27.80 -17.89
N SER A 264 -15.47 29.01 -17.38
CA SER A 264 -14.56 30.15 -17.52
C SER A 264 -13.22 29.87 -16.83
N ASP A 265 -13.24 29.38 -15.58
CA ASP A 265 -12.04 29.08 -14.80
C ASP A 265 -11.25 27.94 -15.47
N TYR A 266 -11.92 26.89 -15.95
CA TYR A 266 -11.30 25.78 -16.67
C TYR A 266 -10.61 26.22 -17.96
N VAL A 267 -11.27 27.07 -18.77
CA VAL A 267 -10.67 27.61 -20.00
C VAL A 267 -9.45 28.46 -19.68
N ASN A 268 -9.50 29.27 -18.62
CA ASN A 268 -8.36 30.07 -18.18
C ASN A 268 -7.18 29.18 -17.76
N ASP A 269 -7.41 28.15 -16.93
CA ASP A 269 -6.37 27.22 -16.49
C ASP A 269 -5.72 26.47 -17.68
N VAL A 270 -6.54 26.04 -18.64
CA VAL A 270 -6.04 25.39 -19.86
C VAL A 270 -5.19 26.36 -20.68
N ASN A 271 -5.63 27.62 -20.85
CA ASN A 271 -4.88 28.63 -21.56
C ASN A 271 -3.53 28.92 -20.89
N GLU A 272 -3.49 29.05 -19.56
CA GLU A 272 -2.26 29.24 -18.81
C GLU A 272 -1.29 28.08 -19.00
N SER A 273 -1.78 26.84 -18.87
CA SER A 273 -0.98 25.63 -19.08
C SER A 273 -0.39 25.55 -20.51
N LEU A 274 -1.18 25.93 -21.52
CA LEU A 274 -0.75 25.99 -22.91
C LEU A 274 0.34 27.04 -23.13
N ILE A 275 0.22 28.22 -22.54
CA ILE A 275 1.23 29.29 -22.63
C ILE A 275 2.54 28.84 -22.00
N ILE A 276 2.49 28.24 -20.80
CA ILE A 276 3.68 27.71 -20.12
C ILE A 276 4.36 26.63 -20.97
N THR A 277 3.57 25.70 -21.51
CA THR A 277 4.07 24.63 -22.38
C THR A 277 4.70 25.20 -23.66
N TYR A 278 4.06 26.19 -24.28
CA TYR A 278 4.58 26.86 -25.46
C TYR A 278 5.93 27.53 -25.18
N LEU A 279 6.03 28.33 -24.10
CA LEU A 279 7.28 28.95 -23.70
C LEU A 279 8.39 27.92 -23.43
N ALA A 280 8.08 26.83 -22.72
CA ALA A 280 9.03 25.76 -22.44
C ALA A 280 9.54 25.09 -23.74
N THR A 281 8.65 24.84 -24.71
CA THR A 281 9.04 24.28 -26.02
C THR A 281 9.90 25.24 -26.82
N MET A 282 9.61 26.54 -26.79
CA MET A 282 10.43 27.57 -27.44
C MET A 282 11.82 27.64 -26.81
N THR A 283 11.93 27.67 -25.48
CA THR A 283 13.22 27.65 -24.77
C THR A 283 14.02 26.39 -25.12
N LYS A 284 13.36 25.22 -25.18
CA LYS A 284 14.00 23.97 -25.60
C LYS A 284 14.50 24.05 -27.05
N GLY A 285 13.72 24.63 -27.95
CA GLY A 285 14.10 24.84 -29.36
C GLY A 285 15.31 25.76 -29.51
N VAL A 286 15.34 26.89 -28.78
CA VAL A 286 16.50 27.81 -28.76
C VAL A 286 17.74 27.10 -28.21
N ASN A 287 17.60 26.30 -27.13
CA ASN A 287 18.70 25.52 -26.60
C ASN A 287 19.24 24.50 -27.62
N GLN A 288 18.35 23.79 -28.34
CA GLN A 288 18.77 22.89 -29.42
C GLN A 288 19.48 23.63 -30.55
N PHE A 289 19.02 24.82 -30.92
CA PHE A 289 19.67 25.66 -31.92
C PHE A 289 21.07 26.09 -31.48
N ASN A 290 21.24 26.55 -30.23
CA ASN A 290 22.54 26.89 -29.67
C ASN A 290 23.50 25.68 -29.71
N ASN A 291 23.03 24.49 -29.33
CA ASN A 291 23.85 23.27 -29.42
C ASN A 291 24.31 22.95 -30.86
N VAL A 292 23.49 23.26 -31.87
CA VAL A 292 23.88 23.09 -33.28
C VAL A 292 24.91 24.12 -33.68
N VAL A 293 24.74 25.38 -33.27
CA VAL A 293 25.71 26.46 -33.50
C VAL A 293 27.06 26.11 -32.86
N ASP A 294 27.08 25.62 -31.62
CA ASP A 294 28.30 25.21 -30.92
C ASP A 294 29.00 24.03 -31.62
N LYS A 295 28.23 23.06 -32.10
CA LYS A 295 28.76 21.95 -32.93
C LYS A 295 29.34 22.46 -34.25
N TYR A 296 28.68 23.41 -34.91
CA TYR A 296 29.20 24.00 -36.15
C TYR A 296 30.50 24.78 -35.90
N MET A 297 30.54 25.61 -34.85
CA MET A 297 31.72 26.39 -34.49
C MET A 297 32.90 25.47 -34.17
N SER A 298 32.71 24.40 -33.39
CA SER A 298 33.77 23.43 -33.09
C SER A 298 34.29 22.70 -34.35
N LEU A 299 33.41 22.30 -35.27
CA LEU A 299 33.80 21.69 -36.55
C LEU A 299 34.57 22.66 -37.46
N SER A 300 34.14 23.92 -37.54
CA SER A 300 34.79 24.95 -38.35
C SER A 300 36.17 25.35 -37.81
N ALA A 301 36.32 25.39 -36.47
CA ALA A 301 37.60 25.60 -35.81
C ALA A 301 38.56 24.41 -36.03
N GLY A 302 38.04 23.18 -36.06
CA GLY A 302 38.80 21.97 -36.40
C GLY A 302 39.35 21.99 -37.82
N LYS A 303 38.58 22.48 -38.80
CA LYS A 303 39.03 22.63 -40.20
C LYS A 303 40.16 23.65 -40.37
N LYS A 304 40.19 24.72 -39.58
CA LYS A 304 41.27 25.73 -39.62
C LYS A 304 42.60 25.26 -39.03
N ARG A 305 42.63 24.16 -38.26
CA ARG A 305 43.86 23.59 -37.67
C ARG A 305 44.56 22.53 -38.53
N MET A 306 43.94 22.09 -39.63
CA MET A 306 44.49 21.06 -40.54
C MET A 306 45.13 21.61 -41.82
N TYR A 307 45.28 22.93 -41.93
CA TYR A 307 46.01 23.61 -43.00
C TYR A 307 47.13 24.47 -42.42
#